data_AF-A0A1Y2JY41-F1
#
_entry.id   AF-A0A1Y2JY41-F1
#
_cell.length_a   1.000
_cell.length_b   1.000
_cell.length_c   1.000
_cell.angle_alpha   90.00
_cell.angle_beta   90.00
_cell.angle_gamma   90.00
#
_symmetry.space_group_name_H-M   'P 1'
#
loop_
_entity.id
_entity.type
_entity.pdbx_description
1 polymer ?
#
loop_
_entity_poly.entity_id
_entity_poly.type
_entity_poly.pdbx_seq_one_letter_code
_entity_poly.pdbx_strand_id
1 'polypeptide(L)' 'MSEPIPWLIEDSIQIARDYLERTGEIGNAAEVSRFLLRIVDEMVLKGEHRKLMLANRAIEAYQRHRQAMAA' A
#
# COMPACT_ATOMS: atom_id res chain seq x y z
N MET A 1 6.04 -22.09 5.65
CA MET A 1 4.59 -21.97 5.39
C MET A 1 4.39 -20.57 4.81
N SER A 2 3.85 -20.45 3.60
CA SER A 2 3.51 -19.11 3.08
C SER A 2 2.32 -18.58 3.88
N GLU A 3 2.38 -17.31 4.25
CA GLU A 3 1.27 -16.60 4.90
C GLU A 3 0.00 -16.68 4.03
N PRO A 4 -1.19 -16.87 4.62
CA PRO A 4 -2.45 -16.74 3.91
C PRO A 4 -2.56 -15.38 3.19
N ILE A 5 -3.06 -15.39 1.96
CA ILE A 5 -3.20 -14.19 1.12
C ILE A 5 -3.87 -13.00 1.85
N PRO A 6 -4.96 -13.20 2.63
CA PRO A 6 -5.57 -12.08 3.36
C PRO A 6 -4.61 -11.40 4.35
N TRP A 7 -3.81 -12.16 5.09
CA TRP A 7 -2.84 -11.62 6.05
C TRP A 7 -1.68 -10.93 5.33
N LEU A 8 -1.24 -11.49 4.20
CA LEU A 8 -0.22 -10.85 3.37
C LEU A 8 -0.68 -9.46 2.89
N ILE A 9 -1.94 -9.34 2.45
CA ILE A 9 -2.52 -8.08 2.01
C ILE A 9 -2.60 -7.10 3.19
N GLU A 10 -3.19 -7.54 4.31
CA GLU A 10 -3.37 -6.71 5.51
C GLU A 10 -2.04 -6.18 6.05
N ASP A 11 -1.05 -7.06 6.23
CA ASP A 11 0.28 -6.68 6.72
C ASP A 11 0.98 -5.71 5.77
N SER A 12 0.86 -5.93 4.45
CA SER A 12 1.47 -5.05 3.45
C SER A 12 0.85 -3.65 3.48
N ILE A 13 -0.48 -3.58 3.66
CA ILE A 13 -1.21 -2.31 3.82
C ILE A 13 -0.80 -1.61 5.12
N GLN A 14 -0.70 -2.35 6.24
CA GLN A 14 -0.32 -1.78 7.52
C GLN A 14 1.09 -1.16 7.46
N ILE A 15 2.06 -1.86 6.88
CA ILE A 15 3.42 -1.32 6.69
C ILE A 15 3.41 -0.04 5.86
N ALA A 16 2.68 -0.04 4.74
CA ALA A 16 2.60 1.13 3.86
C ALA A 16 1.91 2.32 4.54
N ARG A 17 0.84 2.06 5.30
CA ARG A 17 0.12 3.07 6.06
C ARG A 17 0.99 3.67 7.15
N ASP A 18 1.65 2.85 7.97
CA ASP A 18 2.53 3.30 9.07
C ASP A 18 3.66 4.19 8.54
N TYR A 19 4.23 3.85 7.38
CA TYR A 19 5.22 4.68 6.71
C TYR A 19 4.65 6.06 6.35
N LEU A 20 3.51 6.09 5.65
CA LEU A 20 2.89 7.34 5.20
C LEU A 20 2.40 8.22 6.36
N GLU A 21 1.93 7.60 7.44
CA GLU A 21 1.56 8.29 8.68
C GLU A 21 2.78 8.99 9.30
N ARG A 22 3.92 8.29 9.37
CA ARG A 22 5.17 8.83 9.93
C ARG A 22 5.81 9.90 9.06
N THR A 23 5.62 9.87 7.75
CA THR A 23 6.15 10.90 6.84
C THR A 23 5.22 12.12 6.72
N GLY A 24 4.08 12.15 7.43
CA GLY A 24 3.11 13.25 7.36
C GLY A 24 2.37 13.31 6.02
N GLU A 25 2.31 12.18 5.33
CA GLU A 25 1.87 12.03 3.95
C GLU A 25 0.39 11.62 3.83
N ILE A 26 -0.29 11.42 4.97
CA ILE A 26 -1.70 11.08 5.03
C ILE A 26 -2.54 12.36 5.21
N GLY A 27 -3.31 12.72 4.20
CA GLY A 27 -4.38 13.73 4.31
C GLY A 27 -5.69 13.14 4.83
N ASN A 28 -6.12 12.01 4.25
CA ASN A 28 -7.32 11.28 4.64
C ASN A 28 -7.01 9.77 4.80
N ALA A 29 -7.03 9.28 6.03
CA ALA A 29 -6.69 7.88 6.33
C ALA A 29 -7.58 6.86 5.60
N ALA A 30 -8.88 7.15 5.42
CA ALA A 30 -9.79 6.24 4.74
C ALA A 30 -9.52 6.17 3.23
N GLU A 31 -9.12 7.29 2.63
CA GLU A 31 -8.70 7.34 1.22
C GLU A 31 -7.40 6.56 1.02
N VAL A 32 -6.42 6.78 1.90
CA VAL A 32 -5.15 6.04 1.87
C VAL A 32 -5.38 4.54 1.98
N SER A 33 -6.17 4.07 2.95
CA SER A 33 -6.46 2.64 3.09
C SER A 33 -7.11 2.04 1.85
N ARG A 34 -8.08 2.73 1.23
CA ARG A 34 -8.71 2.26 -0.02
C ARG A 34 -7.73 2.23 -1.19
N PHE A 35 -6.88 3.25 -1.30
CA PHE A 35 -5.87 3.31 -2.34
C PHE A 35 -4.85 2.18 -2.21
N LEU A 36 -4.32 1.96 -1.00
CA LEU A 36 -3.33 0.93 -0.71
C LEU A 36 -3.91 -0.47 -0.95
N LEU A 37 -5.14 -0.73 -0.48
CA LEU A 37 -5.84 -2.00 -0.71
C LEU A 37 -5.91 -2.35 -2.19
N ARG A 38 -6.39 -1.41 -3.01
CA ARG A 38 -6.50 -1.61 -4.46
C ARG A 38 -5.16 -1.96 -5.10
N ILE A 39 -4.10 -1.22 -4.76
CA ILE A 39 -2.77 -1.44 -5.35
C ILE A 39 -2.19 -2.78 -4.92
N VAL A 40 -2.31 -3.15 -3.64
CA VAL A 40 -1.82 -4.42 -3.11
C VAL A 40 -2.60 -5.60 -3.71
N ASP A 41 -3.92 -5.52 -3.78
CA ASP A 41 -4.77 -6.54 -4.41
C ASP A 41 -4.38 -6.77 -5.88
N GLU A 42 -4.20 -5.70 -6.65
CA GLU A 42 -3.77 -5.80 -8.05
C GLU A 42 -2.40 -6.48 -8.20
N MET A 43 -1.46 -6.26 -7.27
CA MET A 43 -0.14 -6.89 -7.32
C MET A 43 -0.17 -8.36 -6.90
N VAL A 44 -0.98 -8.70 -5.89
CA VAL A 44 -1.20 -10.09 -5.48
C VAL A 44 -1.84 -10.89 -6.60
N LEU A 45 -2.85 -10.33 -7.29
CA LEU A 45 -3.45 -10.95 -8.48
C LEU A 45 -2.45 -11.15 -9.63
N LYS A 46 -1.40 -10.32 -9.69
CA LYS A 46 -0.28 -10.47 -10.66
C LYS A 46 0.81 -11.43 -10.17
N GLY A 47 0.65 -12.05 -9.01
CA GLY A 47 1.55 -13.08 -8.48
C GLY A 47 2.67 -12.55 -7.56
N GLU A 48 2.67 -11.28 -7.19
CA GLU A 48 3.61 -10.76 -6.18
C GLU A 48 3.16 -11.17 -4.79
N HIS A 49 4.02 -11.90 -4.07
CA HIS A 49 3.72 -12.41 -2.73
C HIS A 49 4.75 -11.96 -1.67
N ARG A 50 5.72 -11.13 -2.05
CA ARG A 50 6.71 -10.57 -1.11
C ARG A 50 6.11 -9.35 -0.42
N LYS A 51 5.74 -9.52 0.84
CA LYS A 51 5.17 -8.49 1.75
C LYS A 51 5.81 -7.10 1.60
N LEU A 52 7.14 -7.01 1.73
CA LEU A 52 7.85 -5.74 1.61
C LEU A 52 7.81 -5.12 0.21
N MET A 53 7.77 -5.95 -0.85
CA MET A 53 7.64 -5.45 -2.22
C MET A 53 6.24 -4.86 -2.45
N LEU A 54 5.21 -5.52 -1.92
CA LEU A 54 3.83 -5.02 -1.97
C LEU A 54 3.72 -3.68 -1.25
N ALA A 55 4.21 -3.58 -0.01
CA ALA A 55 4.21 -2.34 0.75
C ALA A 55 4.96 -1.21 0.04
N ASN A 56 6.20 -1.46 -0.40
CA ASN A 56 7.03 -0.44 -1.05
C ASN A 56 6.41 0.08 -2.35
N ARG A 57 5.87 -0.82 -3.18
CA ARG A 57 5.19 -0.41 -4.44
C ARG A 57 3.90 0.34 -4.17
N ALA A 58 3.16 0.00 -3.11
CA ALA A 58 1.96 0.74 -2.72
C ALA A 58 2.30 2.15 -2.22
N ILE A 59 3.39 2.30 -1.45
CA ILE A 59 3.93 3.62 -1.04
C ILE A 59 4.30 4.45 -2.27
N GLU A 60 5.11 3.91 -3.19
CA GLU A 60 5.52 4.62 -4.41
C GLU A 60 4.31 5.04 -5.26
N ALA A 61 3.33 4.16 -5.42
CA ALA A 61 2.12 4.45 -6.17
C ALA A 61 1.33 5.61 -5.54
N TYR A 62 1.19 5.63 -4.21
CA TYR A 62 0.46 6.69 -3.52
C TYR A 62 1.21 8.02 -3.58
N GLN A 63 2.53 8.02 -3.41
CA GLN A 63 3.36 9.23 -3.54
C GLN A 63 3.24 9.85 -4.93
N ARG A 64 3.31 9.04 -6.00
CA ARG A 64 3.10 9.53 -7.38
C ARG A 64 1.69 10.07 -7.58
N HIS A 65 0.68 9.38 -7.06
CA HIS A 65 -0.72 9.83 -7.14
C HIS A 65 -0.91 11.20 -6.46
N ARG A 66 -0.35 11.39 -5.26
CA ARG A 66 -0.44 12.68 -4.56
C ARG A 66 0.31 13.79 -5.31
N GLN A 67 1.50 13.51 -5.84
CA GLN A 67 2.25 14.47 -6.65
C GLN A 67 1.46 14.91 -7.88
N ALA A 68 0.77 13.99 -8.55
CA ALA A 68 -0.09 14.31 -9.69
C ALA A 68 -1.33 15.13 -9.33
N MET A 69 -1.85 15.00 -8.10
CA MET A 69 -2.98 15.80 -7.59
C MET A 69 -2.58 17.20 -7.11
N ALA A 70 -1.29 17.41 -6.83
CA ALA A 70 -0.75 18.67 -6.35
C ALA A 70 -0.21 19.60 -7.47
N ALA A 71 -0.13 19.09 -8.70
CA ALA A 71 0.33 19.80 -9.90
C ALA A 71 -0.86 20.36 -10.71
#